data_AF-A0A967D3S3-F1
#
_entry.id   AF-A0A967D3S3-F1
#
_cell.length_a   1.000
_cell.length_b   1.000
_cell.length_c   1.000
_cell.angle_alpha   90.00
_cell.angle_beta   90.00
_cell.angle_gamma   90.00
#
_symmetry.space_group_name_H-M   'P 1'
#
loop_
_entity.id
_entity.type
_entity.pdbx_description
1 polymer ?
#
loop_
_entity_poly.entity_id
_entity_poly.type
_entity_poly.pdbx_seq_one_letter_code
_entity_poly.pdbx_strand_id
1 'polypeptide(L)'
;MKRSIIIALGGGLIAILVAATIWRTPQPDPEVITEVVPSRRQRSLPEFQFTDITTAAGIDFVHENGAAGGKFLPETMGSGVVAFDYDVDGNCDLCF
;
A
#
# COMPACT_ATOMS: atom_id res chain seq x y z
N MET A 1 46.83 -40.61 -16.78
CA MET A 1 46.10 -39.49 -17.43
C MET A 1 44.73 -39.85 -18.03
N LYS A 2 44.50 -41.05 -18.57
CA LYS A 2 43.22 -41.37 -19.28
C LYS A 2 42.03 -41.74 -18.37
N ARG A 3 42.28 -42.21 -17.14
CA ARG A 3 41.23 -42.69 -16.19
C ARG A 3 40.54 -41.57 -15.39
N SER A 4 41.23 -40.45 -15.14
CA SER A 4 40.68 -39.31 -14.39
C SER A 4 39.67 -38.49 -15.19
N ILE A 5 39.82 -38.44 -16.51
CA ILE A 5 38.90 -37.73 -17.43
C ILE A 5 37.53 -38.43 -17.48
N ILE A 6 37.50 -39.76 -17.42
CA ILE A 6 36.24 -40.54 -17.44
C ILE A 6 35.42 -40.31 -16.17
N ILE A 7 36.06 -40.19 -15.02
CA ILE A 7 35.38 -39.92 -13.73
C ILE A 7 34.83 -38.49 -13.71
N ALA A 8 35.58 -37.51 -14.20
CA ALA A 8 35.12 -36.12 -14.30
C ALA A 8 33.94 -35.97 -15.28
N LEU A 9 34.00 -36.63 -16.44
CA LEU A 9 32.90 -36.63 -17.41
C LEU A 9 31.66 -37.39 -16.91
N GLY A 10 31.85 -38.49 -16.18
CA GLY A 10 30.76 -39.24 -15.55
C GLY A 10 30.04 -38.42 -14.48
N GLY A 11 30.77 -37.70 -13.63
CA GLY A 11 30.20 -36.78 -12.64
C GLY A 11 29.44 -35.62 -13.29
N GLY A 12 29.99 -35.05 -14.36
CA GLY A 12 29.33 -33.99 -15.14
C GLY A 12 28.02 -34.46 -15.78
N LEU A 13 27.99 -35.66 -16.34
CA LEU A 13 26.78 -36.23 -16.94
C LEU A 13 25.70 -36.48 -15.87
N ILE A 14 26.07 -36.99 -14.70
CA ILE A 14 25.12 -37.20 -13.59
C ILE A 14 24.55 -35.87 -13.11
N ALA A 15 25.38 -34.83 -12.95
CA ALA A 15 24.91 -33.50 -12.55
C ALA A 15 23.94 -32.88 -13.58
N ILE A 16 24.22 -33.05 -14.87
CA ILE A 16 23.33 -32.58 -15.95
C ILE A 16 22.01 -33.35 -15.94
N LEU A 17 22.03 -34.66 -15.75
CA LEU A 17 20.82 -35.48 -15.67
C LEU A 17 19.97 -35.10 -14.45
N VAL A 18 20.59 -34.87 -13.29
CA VAL A 18 19.90 -34.41 -12.08
C VAL A 18 19.29 -33.02 -12.30
N ALA A 19 20.04 -32.07 -12.84
CA ALA A 19 19.54 -30.74 -13.17
C ALA A 19 18.37 -30.81 -14.17
N ALA A 20 18.48 -31.65 -15.21
CA ALA A 20 17.41 -31.87 -16.16
C ALA A 20 16.16 -32.50 -15.52
N THR A 21 16.32 -33.39 -14.53
CA THR A 21 15.17 -33.92 -13.78
C THR A 21 14.51 -32.87 -12.89
N ILE A 22 15.29 -32.01 -12.23
CA ILE A 22 14.79 -30.90 -11.39
C ILE A 22 14.09 -29.83 -12.25
N TRP A 23 14.60 -29.55 -13.45
CA TRP A 23 13.96 -28.63 -14.39
C TRP A 23 12.69 -29.20 -15.03
N ARG A 24 12.55 -30.53 -15.07
CA ARG A 24 11.34 -31.19 -15.60
C ARG A 24 10.27 -31.43 -14.56
N THR A 25 10.58 -31.41 -13.26
CA THR A 25 9.55 -31.47 -12.22
C THR A 25 8.72 -30.19 -12.28
N PRO A 26 7.41 -30.27 -12.60
CA PRO A 26 6.52 -29.13 -12.50
C PRO A 26 6.63 -28.56 -11.08
N GLN A 27 6.86 -27.27 -10.97
CA GLN A 27 6.83 -26.62 -9.66
C GLN A 27 5.41 -26.79 -9.11
N PRO A 28 5.24 -27.19 -7.84
CA PRO A 28 3.92 -27.20 -7.23
C PRO A 28 3.33 -25.80 -7.38
N ASP A 29 2.10 -25.72 -7.88
CA ASP A 29 1.38 -24.46 -7.94
C ASP A 29 1.36 -23.85 -6.53
N PRO A 30 1.55 -22.53 -6.39
CA PRO A 30 1.50 -21.88 -5.09
C PRO A 30 0.17 -22.27 -4.43
N GLU A 31 0.25 -22.89 -3.25
CA GLU A 31 -0.92 -23.28 -2.49
C GLU A 31 -1.76 -22.03 -2.23
N VAL A 32 -2.87 -21.91 -2.96
CA VAL A 32 -3.79 -20.78 -2.81
C VAL A 32 -4.46 -20.97 -1.46
N ILE A 33 -3.93 -20.32 -0.44
CA ILE A 33 -4.59 -20.17 0.85
C ILE A 33 -5.89 -19.43 0.55
N THR A 34 -6.99 -20.18 0.46
CA THR A 34 -8.32 -19.59 0.36
C THR A 34 -8.61 -19.02 1.74
N GLU A 35 -8.30 -17.75 1.91
CA GLU A 35 -8.69 -17.02 3.10
C GLU A 35 -10.22 -17.04 3.16
N VAL A 36 -10.77 -17.81 4.10
CA VAL A 36 -12.19 -17.78 4.41
C VAL A 36 -12.43 -16.45 5.10
N VAL A 37 -12.63 -15.41 4.30
CA VAL A 37 -13.04 -14.09 4.80
C VAL A 37 -14.41 -14.32 5.46
N PRO A 38 -14.53 -14.21 6.80
CA PRO A 38 -15.82 -14.36 7.45
C PRO A 38 -16.75 -13.33 6.82
N SER A 39 -17.98 -13.74 6.47
CA SER A 39 -18.97 -12.85 5.86
C SER A 39 -19.14 -11.64 6.77
N ARG A 40 -18.48 -10.53 6.42
CA ARG A 40 -18.53 -9.29 7.18
C ARG A 40 -19.99 -8.89 7.17
N ARG A 41 -20.63 -8.92 8.34
CA ARG A 41 -22.01 -8.46 8.51
C ARG A 41 -22.07 -7.07 7.88
N GLN A 42 -22.72 -6.95 6.73
CA GLN A 42 -22.88 -5.69 6.02
C GLN A 42 -23.80 -4.85 6.91
N ARG A 43 -23.21 -4.08 7.82
CA ARG A 43 -23.92 -2.99 8.45
C ARG A 43 -24.20 -2.00 7.34
N SER A 44 -25.48 -1.82 7.00
CA SER A 44 -25.90 -0.68 6.19
C SER A 44 -25.43 0.58 6.93
N LEU A 45 -24.46 1.28 6.35
CA LEU A 45 -24.08 2.59 6.87
C LEU A 45 -25.29 3.51 6.69
N PRO A 46 -25.60 4.38 7.66
CA PRO A 46 -26.60 5.41 7.45
C PRO A 46 -26.21 6.23 6.20
N GLU A 47 -27.18 6.48 5.32
CA GLU A 47 -26.98 7.37 4.18
C GLU A 47 -26.94 8.81 4.68
N PHE A 48 -25.80 9.47 4.52
CA PHE A 48 -25.67 10.91 4.72
C PHE A 48 -24.99 11.51 3.50
N GLN A 49 -25.38 12.73 3.16
CA GLN A 49 -24.79 13.50 2.08
C GLN A 49 -24.05 14.68 2.69
N PHE A 50 -22.85 14.93 2.20
CA PHE A 50 -22.16 16.19 2.45
C PHE A 50 -22.64 17.21 1.43
N THR A 51 -22.97 18.41 1.92
CA THR A 51 -23.27 19.56 1.07
C THR A 51 -22.11 20.54 1.17
N ASP A 52 -21.54 20.90 0.02
CA ASP A 52 -20.58 21.99 -0.04
C ASP A 52 -21.31 23.32 0.18
N ILE A 53 -20.95 24.02 1.26
CA ILE A 53 -21.48 25.34 1.62
C ILE A 53 -20.42 26.45 1.52
N THR A 54 -19.26 26.18 0.91
CA THR A 54 -18.11 27.12 0.86
C THR A 54 -18.54 28.53 0.41
N THR A 55 -19.24 28.61 -0.73
CA THR A 55 -19.77 29.89 -1.24
C THR A 55 -20.86 30.48 -0.35
N ALA A 56 -21.79 29.66 0.16
CA ALA A 56 -22.90 30.13 0.99
C ALA A 56 -22.42 30.67 2.35
N ALA A 57 -21.32 30.13 2.88
CA ALA A 57 -20.63 30.59 4.08
C ALA A 57 -19.75 31.82 3.82
N GLY A 58 -19.60 32.27 2.57
CA GLY A 58 -18.74 33.40 2.19
C GLY A 58 -17.25 33.10 2.34
N ILE A 59 -16.85 31.83 2.26
CA ILE A 59 -15.46 31.41 2.38
C ILE A 59 -14.83 31.43 0.99
N ASP A 60 -13.78 32.24 0.81
CA ASP A 60 -12.93 32.29 -0.39
C ASP A 60 -11.48 32.00 0.00
N PHE A 61 -11.21 30.72 0.27
CA PHE A 61 -9.91 30.28 0.79
C PHE A 61 -8.95 29.93 -0.34
N VAL A 62 -7.77 30.56 -0.34
CA VAL A 62 -6.66 30.24 -1.24
C VAL A 62 -5.46 29.80 -0.40
N HIS A 63 -4.96 28.60 -0.66
CA HIS A 63 -3.77 28.09 0.00
C HIS A 63 -2.51 28.58 -0.72
N GLU A 64 -1.66 29.33 0.00
CA GLU A 64 -0.32 29.68 -0.43
C GLU A 64 0.71 28.96 0.45
N ASN A 65 1.42 27.99 -0.12
CA ASN A 65 2.39 27.17 0.62
C ASN A 65 3.78 27.82 0.75
N GLY A 66 3.98 29.01 0.16
CA GLY A 66 5.20 29.81 0.27
C GLY A 66 6.46 29.15 -0.29
N ALA A 67 6.32 28.18 -1.20
CA ALA A 67 7.44 27.34 -1.62
C ALA A 67 8.57 28.14 -2.30
N ALA A 68 9.80 27.98 -1.79
CA ALA A 68 11.01 28.61 -2.34
C ALA A 68 12.03 27.60 -2.90
N GLY A 69 11.61 26.34 -3.11
CA GLY A 69 12.44 25.27 -3.66
C GLY A 69 13.25 24.48 -2.62
N GLY A 70 13.14 24.83 -1.34
CA GLY A 70 13.80 24.14 -0.22
C GLY A 70 13.13 22.84 0.20
N LYS A 71 11.87 22.59 -0.23
CA LYS A 71 11.05 21.43 0.15
C LYS A 71 10.89 21.30 1.65
N PHE A 72 10.56 22.41 2.29
CA PHE A 72 10.32 22.41 3.73
C PHE A 72 8.96 21.76 4.06
N LEU A 73 8.84 21.26 5.29
CA LEU A 73 7.61 20.63 5.75
C LEU A 73 6.36 21.51 5.52
N PRO A 74 6.36 22.81 5.88
CA PRO A 74 5.21 23.68 5.60
C PRO A 74 4.85 23.82 4.11
N GLU A 75 5.82 23.66 3.20
CA GLU A 75 5.58 23.76 1.75
C GLU A 75 4.86 22.51 1.20
N THR A 76 5.05 21.37 1.87
CA THR A 76 4.56 20.05 1.44
C THR A 76 3.32 19.62 2.21
N MET A 77 3.09 20.20 3.38
CA MET A 77 1.87 19.98 4.17
C MET A 77 0.69 20.73 3.52
N GLY A 78 -0.49 20.11 3.61
CA GLY A 78 -1.74 20.76 3.21
C GLY A 78 -2.10 21.91 4.16
N SER A 79 -3.14 22.65 3.80
CA SER A 79 -3.75 23.66 4.67
C SER A 79 -5.21 23.32 4.92
N GLY A 80 -5.84 24.10 5.80
CA GLY A 80 -7.23 23.97 6.16
C GLY A 80 -7.41 24.14 7.66
N VAL A 81 -8.67 24.19 8.07
CA VAL A 81 -9.07 24.19 9.47
C VAL A 81 -10.36 23.42 9.59
N VAL A 82 -10.53 22.70 10.70
CA VAL A 82 -11.81 22.12 11.08
C VAL A 82 -12.33 22.87 12.29
N ALA A 83 -13.57 23.36 12.20
CA ALA A 83 -14.25 24.03 13.31
C ALA A 83 -15.31 23.10 13.91
N PHE A 84 -15.14 22.72 15.17
CA PHE A 84 -16.10 21.89 15.91
C PHE A 84 -15.87 22.01 17.41
N ASP A 85 -16.93 21.85 18.20
CA ASP A 85 -16.85 21.83 19.67
C ASP A 85 -16.26 20.49 20.12
N TYR A 86 -14.98 20.48 20.50
CA TYR A 86 -14.24 19.27 20.82
C TYR A 86 -14.46 18.82 22.27
N ASP A 87 -14.48 19.78 23.21
CA ASP A 87 -14.61 19.49 24.65
C ASP A 87 -16.04 19.67 25.20
N VAL A 88 -16.98 20.03 24.33
CA VAL A 88 -18.42 20.14 24.62
C VAL A 88 -18.71 21.30 25.58
N ASP A 89 -17.94 22.39 25.49
CA ASP A 89 -18.14 23.59 26.30
C ASP A 89 -19.12 24.59 25.65
N GLY A 90 -19.60 24.29 24.44
CA GLY A 90 -20.52 25.12 23.66
C GLY A 90 -19.84 26.18 22.80
N ASN A 91 -18.51 26.24 22.79
CA ASN A 91 -17.71 27.04 21.87
C ASN A 91 -17.15 26.13 20.76
N CYS A 92 -17.03 26.66 19.55
CA CYS A 92 -16.35 25.92 18.48
C CYS A 92 -14.83 26.07 18.63
N ASP A 93 -14.13 24.94 18.66
CA ASP A 93 -12.67 24.88 18.58
C ASP A 93 -12.19 24.85 17.13
N LEU A 94 -10.96 25.31 16.91
CA LEU A 94 -10.28 25.25 15.61
C LEU A 94 -9.12 24.24 15.68
N CYS A 95 -9.15 23.26 14.78
CA CYS A 95 -8.09 22.26 14.63
C CYS A 95 -7.33 22.46 13.30
N PHE A 96 -6.00 22.43 13.36
CA PHE A 96 -5.07 22.64 12.24
C PHE A 96 -4.06 21.49 12.10
#